data_AF-A0A6P8J7I4-F1
#
_entry.id   AF-A0A6P8J7I4-F1
#
_cell.length_a   1.000
_cell.length_b   1.000
_cell.length_c   1.000
_cell.angle_alpha   90.00
_cell.angle_beta   90.00
_cell.angle_gamma   90.00
#
_symmetry.space_group_name_H-M   'P 1'
#
loop_
_entity.id
_entity.type
_entity.pdbx_description
1 polymer ?
#
loop_
_entity_poly.entity_id
_entity_poly.type
_entity_poly.pdbx_seq_one_letter_code
_entity_poly.pdbx_strand_id
1 'polypeptide(L)'
;MRKYQQLVLLLISCLSVSILLMYKTENNRLKYVLKYVNFFGRNDAAVLRRLENGTKEDRAQLLWRPLPVWQVIGDSFHAYSAFWMRNELVAGGEAHVLVVGKKGAVVDFRCSLDLLGGRSVQGKFRFQRDSIESLVDDKSSNFTSYHFFCQVSRDFGQPGSVSFTDITTTRSPVKLRLRNLKPASKKSDGKVVAVAHRLPATICVDLVGFNMTSKFARSENALLQFFLFHQAMGIDHFLVYNHDELPEEVLHLLERTNIHLYGLPFNFPFQQTNGTRSRIHQLLLTDCLLRNVNHAGFTLLLRPNELFFPNSKFSGDHAKGSLQQQLRHFSSEITRFELATMSVCFDERKKLLPDNVQYDPERRSEFKTLLNRLELPPAQLLASTSDVELSLSTGFVHRYVDCDHVGSDGLHDWRNAVREDFMEHINVLRNEVELLI
;
A
#
# COMPACT_ATOMS: atom_id res chain seq x y z
N MET A 1 38.13 -19.89 63.18
CA MET A 1 37.71 -20.45 61.88
C MET A 1 36.38 -19.91 61.34
N ARG A 2 35.41 -19.49 62.17
CA ARG A 2 34.13 -18.89 61.68
C ARG A 2 34.29 -17.64 60.80
N LYS A 3 35.27 -16.76 61.08
CA LYS A 3 35.50 -15.52 60.30
C LYS A 3 35.96 -15.80 58.86
N TYR A 4 36.78 -16.84 58.66
CA TYR A 4 37.22 -17.26 57.32
C TYR A 4 36.09 -17.96 56.55
N GLN A 5 35.24 -18.74 57.22
CA GLN A 5 34.07 -19.35 56.58
C GLN A 5 33.06 -18.31 56.10
N GLN A 6 32.80 -17.24 56.87
CA GLN A 6 31.90 -16.17 56.46
C GLN A 6 32.45 -15.38 55.26
N LEU A 7 33.76 -15.14 55.22
CA LEU A 7 34.40 -14.46 54.10
C LEU A 7 34.38 -15.29 52.81
N VAL A 8 34.60 -16.61 52.91
CA VAL A 8 34.51 -17.52 51.75
C VAL A 8 33.07 -17.59 51.22
N LEU A 9 32.06 -17.63 52.08
CA LEU A 9 30.65 -17.64 51.66
C LEU A 9 30.25 -16.35 50.93
N LEU A 10 30.76 -15.20 51.39
CA LEU A 10 30.53 -13.91 50.75
C LEU A 10 31.22 -13.84 49.38
N LEU A 11 32.44 -14.37 49.26
CA LEU A 11 33.14 -14.48 47.98
C LEU A 11 32.39 -15.37 46.98
N ILE A 12 31.91 -16.54 47.42
CA ILE A 12 31.12 -17.46 46.57
C ILE A 12 29.81 -16.79 46.13
N SER A 13 29.14 -16.07 47.02
CA SER A 13 27.91 -15.33 46.68
C SER A 13 28.17 -14.20 45.69
N CYS A 14 29.27 -13.47 45.81
CA CYS A 14 29.62 -12.40 44.88
C CYS A 14 30.00 -12.97 43.49
N LEU A 15 30.71 -14.10 43.47
CA LEU A 15 31.07 -14.81 42.25
C LEU A 15 29.82 -15.35 41.54
N SER A 16 28.87 -15.93 42.27
CA SER A 16 27.64 -16.49 41.68
C SER A 16 26.76 -15.40 41.05
N VAL A 17 26.64 -14.23 41.70
CA VAL A 17 25.91 -13.08 41.14
C VAL A 17 26.60 -12.54 39.89
N SER A 18 27.94 -12.47 39.89
CA SER A 18 28.71 -12.00 38.73
C SER A 18 28.54 -12.93 37.52
N ILE A 19 28.59 -14.25 37.75
CA ILE A 19 28.34 -15.26 36.70
C ILE A 19 26.90 -15.15 36.18
N LEU A 20 25.92 -14.94 37.05
CA LEU A 20 24.51 -14.81 36.66
C LEU A 20 24.24 -13.56 35.83
N LEU A 21 24.89 -12.43 36.18
CA LEU A 21 24.84 -11.21 35.37
C LEU A 21 25.52 -11.40 34.01
N MET A 22 26.67 -12.06 33.96
CA MET A 22 27.36 -12.35 32.70
C MET A 22 26.51 -13.26 31.80
N TYR A 23 25.88 -14.29 32.38
CA TYR A 23 24.95 -15.17 31.67
C TYR A 23 23.72 -14.42 31.14
N LYS A 24 23.17 -13.48 31.91
CA LYS A 24 22.05 -12.63 31.46
C LYS A 24 22.46 -11.74 30.30
N THR A 25 23.66 -11.15 30.35
CA THR A 25 24.19 -10.29 29.28
C THR A 25 24.43 -11.08 28.00
N GLU A 26 25.06 -12.26 28.09
CA GLU A 26 25.26 -13.13 26.93
C GLU A 26 23.94 -13.67 26.38
N ASN A 27 22.98 -14.04 27.22
CA ASN A 27 21.65 -14.47 26.76
C ASN A 27 20.89 -13.33 26.05
N ASN A 28 21.00 -12.10 26.55
CA ASN A 28 20.43 -10.93 25.87
C ASN A 28 21.13 -10.64 24.53
N ARG A 29 22.46 -10.79 24.48
CA ARG A 29 23.24 -10.67 23.23
C ARG A 29 22.86 -11.75 22.23
N LEU A 30 22.68 -12.99 22.67
CA LEU A 30 22.22 -14.11 21.86
C LEU A 30 20.80 -13.89 21.36
N LYS A 31 19.89 -13.35 22.17
CA LYS A 31 18.55 -12.94 21.72
C LYS A 31 18.61 -11.83 20.67
N TYR A 32 19.52 -10.87 20.83
CA TYR A 32 19.74 -9.81 19.84
C TYR A 32 20.25 -10.40 18.53
N VAL A 33 21.26 -11.27 18.58
CA VAL A 33 21.80 -11.96 17.41
C VAL A 33 20.76 -12.89 16.77
N LEU A 34 19.97 -13.63 17.55
CA LEU A 34 18.86 -14.45 17.05
C LEU A 34 17.77 -13.60 16.40
N LYS A 35 17.47 -12.40 16.92
CA LYS A 35 16.55 -11.45 16.29
C LYS A 35 17.08 -11.00 14.91
N TYR A 36 18.39 -10.75 14.80
CA TYR A 36 19.02 -10.36 13.52
C TYR A 36 19.29 -11.54 12.57
N VAL A 37 19.51 -12.75 13.07
CA VAL A 37 19.73 -13.96 12.24
C VAL A 37 18.39 -14.57 11.78
N ASN A 38 17.31 -14.48 12.57
CA ASN A 38 15.95 -14.81 12.11
C ASN A 38 15.46 -13.87 11.01
N PHE A 39 16.04 -12.66 10.88
CA PHE A 39 15.75 -11.73 9.80
C PHE A 39 16.16 -12.29 8.43
N PHE A 40 17.21 -13.12 8.34
CA PHE A 40 17.75 -13.59 7.06
C PHE A 40 17.29 -14.99 6.63
N GLY A 41 16.67 -15.78 7.51
CA GLY A 41 16.49 -17.22 7.23
C GLY A 41 15.08 -17.81 7.38
N ARG A 42 14.15 -17.19 8.11
CA ARG A 42 12.88 -17.86 8.49
C ARG A 42 11.62 -17.00 8.49
N ASN A 43 11.73 -15.67 8.47
CA ASN A 43 10.53 -14.83 8.45
C ASN A 43 9.73 -14.96 7.15
N ASP A 44 10.35 -15.26 6.01
CA ASP A 44 9.59 -15.52 4.76
C ASP A 44 8.62 -16.70 4.93
N ALA A 45 9.03 -17.80 5.57
CA ALA A 45 8.17 -18.97 5.74
C ALA A 45 7.10 -18.79 6.84
N ALA A 46 7.40 -18.02 7.89
CA ALA A 46 6.45 -17.72 8.96
C ALA A 46 5.43 -16.64 8.55
N VAL A 47 5.86 -15.64 7.78
CA VAL A 47 5.00 -14.65 7.10
C VAL A 47 4.12 -15.37 6.07
N LEU A 48 4.68 -16.28 5.26
CA LEU A 48 3.90 -17.11 4.33
C LEU A 48 2.90 -18.04 5.05
N ARG A 49 3.26 -18.61 6.22
CA ARG A 49 2.34 -19.46 7.02
C ARG A 49 1.26 -18.66 7.76
N ARG A 50 1.55 -17.44 8.24
CA ARG A 50 0.54 -16.54 8.82
C ARG A 50 -0.41 -16.01 7.75
N LEU A 51 0.10 -15.68 6.56
CA LEU A 51 -0.71 -15.36 5.37
C LEU A 51 -1.58 -16.55 4.90
N GLU A 52 -1.12 -17.79 5.11
CA GLU A 52 -1.86 -19.00 4.72
C GLU A 52 -2.93 -19.41 5.75
N ASN A 53 -2.73 -19.09 7.04
CA ASN A 53 -3.68 -19.43 8.11
C ASN A 53 -4.77 -18.37 8.35
N GLY A 54 -4.56 -17.11 7.95
CA GLY A 54 -5.53 -16.01 8.11
C GLY A 54 -6.64 -15.93 7.06
N THR A 55 -6.58 -16.72 5.98
CA THR A 55 -7.56 -16.67 4.88
C THR A 55 -8.24 -18.02 4.67
N LYS A 56 -9.15 -18.40 5.57
CA LYS A 56 -10.03 -19.56 5.33
C LYS A 56 -11.30 -19.23 4.53
N GLU A 57 -11.65 -17.96 4.34
CA GLU A 57 -12.76 -17.58 3.46
C GLU A 57 -12.37 -16.31 2.68
N ASP A 58 -11.75 -16.50 1.52
CA ASP A 58 -12.31 -16.11 0.23
C ASP A 58 -11.24 -16.27 -0.87
N ARG A 59 -11.23 -17.44 -1.54
CA ARG A 59 -10.29 -17.72 -2.64
C ARG A 59 -10.47 -16.76 -3.84
N ALA A 60 -11.54 -15.97 -3.86
CA ALA A 60 -11.90 -15.13 -4.99
C ALA A 60 -11.07 -13.82 -5.10
N GLN A 61 -10.48 -13.32 -4.01
CA GLN A 61 -9.88 -11.97 -3.98
C GLN A 61 -8.48 -11.93 -3.36
N LEU A 62 -7.56 -12.75 -3.89
CA LEU A 62 -6.15 -12.75 -3.47
C LEU A 62 -5.39 -11.50 -3.99
N LEU A 63 -5.72 -10.30 -3.49
CA LEU A 63 -5.11 -9.01 -3.89
C LEU A 63 -3.58 -8.97 -3.70
N TRP A 64 -3.07 -9.74 -2.75
CA TRP A 64 -1.64 -9.88 -2.47
C TRP A 64 -0.89 -10.84 -3.40
N ARG A 65 -1.57 -11.73 -4.15
CA ARG A 65 -0.90 -12.71 -5.02
C ARG A 65 -0.76 -12.24 -6.49
N PRO A 66 0.37 -12.50 -7.16
CA PRO A 66 1.64 -12.93 -6.59
C PRO A 66 2.22 -11.83 -5.70
N LEU A 67 2.94 -12.25 -4.64
CA LEU A 67 3.61 -11.35 -3.73
C LEU A 67 4.65 -10.54 -4.53
N PRO A 68 4.58 -9.21 -4.54
CA PRO A 68 5.59 -8.40 -5.21
C PRO A 68 6.88 -8.45 -4.42
N VAL A 69 8.01 -8.54 -5.12
CA VAL A 69 9.34 -8.49 -4.51
C VAL A 69 10.27 -7.87 -5.54
N TRP A 70 11.16 -6.97 -5.08
CA TRP A 70 12.21 -6.45 -5.94
C TRP A 70 13.17 -7.55 -6.36
N GLN A 71 13.25 -7.80 -7.66
CA GLN A 71 14.14 -8.79 -8.25
C GLN A 71 15.07 -8.11 -9.24
N VAL A 72 16.36 -8.41 -9.15
CA VAL A 72 17.36 -7.88 -10.07
C VAL A 72 17.13 -8.45 -11.46
N ILE A 73 17.02 -7.58 -12.47
CA ILE A 73 16.96 -7.93 -13.89
C ILE A 73 18.12 -7.25 -14.63
N GLY A 74 18.94 -8.03 -15.33
CA GLY A 74 20.23 -7.54 -15.84
C GLY A 74 21.17 -7.12 -14.69
N ASP A 75 21.98 -6.08 -14.92
CA ASP A 75 22.97 -5.61 -13.93
C ASP A 75 22.60 -4.31 -13.21
N SER A 76 21.64 -3.56 -13.75
CA SER A 76 21.32 -2.20 -13.28
C SER A 76 19.84 -1.95 -13.00
N PHE A 77 18.98 -2.95 -13.16
CA PHE A 77 17.53 -2.81 -13.05
C PHE A 77 16.94 -3.77 -12.01
N HIS A 78 15.86 -3.34 -11.37
CA HIS A 78 15.10 -4.12 -10.41
C HIS A 78 13.62 -4.06 -10.79
N ALA A 79 12.97 -5.21 -10.91
CA ALA A 79 11.54 -5.31 -11.19
C ALA A 79 10.77 -5.68 -9.92
N TYR A 80 9.59 -5.09 -9.71
CA TYR A 80 8.80 -5.27 -8.48
C TYR A 80 7.58 -6.16 -8.67
N SER A 81 6.68 -5.76 -9.57
CA SER A 81 5.42 -6.43 -9.83
C SER A 81 5.15 -6.51 -11.31
N ALA A 82 4.43 -7.56 -11.70
CA ALA A 82 4.15 -7.88 -13.10
C ALA A 82 2.68 -8.26 -13.28
N PHE A 83 2.04 -7.67 -14.29
CA PHE A 83 0.62 -7.79 -14.57
C PHE A 83 0.41 -8.22 -16.02
N TRP A 84 -0.52 -9.14 -16.25
CA TRP A 84 -0.89 -9.57 -17.59
C TRP A 84 -2.20 -8.92 -18.00
N MET A 85 -2.16 -8.19 -19.11
CA MET A 85 -3.32 -7.59 -19.76
C MET A 85 -3.60 -8.29 -21.08
N ARG A 86 -4.72 -8.99 -21.14
CA ARG A 86 -5.20 -9.56 -22.40
C ARG A 86 -5.87 -8.47 -23.22
N ASN A 87 -5.55 -8.38 -24.51
CA ASN A 87 -6.26 -7.49 -25.41
C ASN A 87 -7.61 -8.12 -25.78
N GLU A 88 -8.70 -7.38 -25.65
CA GLU A 88 -10.05 -7.88 -25.98
C GLU A 88 -10.31 -7.86 -27.48
N LEU A 89 -9.72 -6.91 -28.20
CA LEU A 89 -10.02 -6.65 -29.62
C LEU A 89 -9.04 -7.33 -30.58
N VAL A 90 -7.87 -7.74 -30.10
CA VAL A 90 -6.80 -8.35 -30.90
C VAL A 90 -6.25 -9.58 -30.18
N ALA A 91 -5.90 -10.62 -30.94
CA ALA A 91 -5.24 -11.79 -30.38
C ALA A 91 -3.95 -11.41 -29.62
N GLY A 92 -3.77 -12.02 -28.44
CA GLY A 92 -2.60 -11.80 -27.59
C GLY A 92 -2.84 -10.85 -26.42
N GLY A 93 -1.78 -10.19 -25.99
CA GLY A 93 -1.79 -9.38 -24.77
C GLY A 93 -0.42 -8.80 -24.47
N GLU A 94 -0.33 -8.09 -23.35
CA GLU A 94 0.85 -7.37 -22.92
C GLU A 94 1.08 -7.58 -21.42
N ALA A 95 2.31 -7.94 -21.07
CA ALA A 95 2.76 -7.93 -19.67
C ALA A 95 3.26 -6.53 -19.31
N HIS A 96 2.76 -5.98 -18.22
CA HIS A 96 3.13 -4.67 -17.66
C HIS A 96 3.92 -4.89 -16.38
N VAL A 97 5.11 -4.31 -16.31
CA VAL A 97 6.06 -4.60 -15.23
C VAL A 97 6.63 -3.30 -14.69
N LEU A 98 6.55 -3.12 -13.38
CA LEU A 98 7.12 -1.97 -12.69
C LEU A 98 8.60 -2.20 -12.43
N VAL A 99 9.45 -1.30 -12.93
CA VAL A 99 10.91 -1.44 -12.92
C VAL A 99 11.56 -0.14 -12.46
N VAL A 100 12.63 -0.25 -11.69
CA VAL A 100 13.54 0.86 -11.39
C VAL A 100 14.95 0.51 -11.86
N GLY A 101 15.63 1.45 -12.51
CA GLY A 101 17.00 1.29 -12.99
C GLY A 101 17.93 2.34 -12.38
N LYS A 102 19.23 2.05 -12.31
CA LYS A 102 20.24 3.07 -12.01
C LYS A 102 20.14 4.21 -13.03
N LYS A 103 20.29 5.46 -12.57
CA LYS A 103 20.28 6.63 -13.47
C LYS A 103 21.37 6.49 -14.53
N GLY A 104 21.01 6.69 -15.79
CA GLY A 104 21.93 6.54 -16.94
C GLY A 104 22.15 5.11 -17.43
N ALA A 105 21.50 4.10 -16.83
CA ALA A 105 21.55 2.74 -17.35
C ALA A 105 20.87 2.64 -18.73
N VAL A 106 21.49 1.89 -19.64
CA VAL A 106 20.95 1.63 -20.98
C VAL A 106 19.87 0.55 -20.89
N VAL A 107 18.70 0.82 -21.45
CA VAL A 107 17.56 -0.10 -21.45
C VAL A 107 17.59 -0.92 -22.74
N ASP A 108 18.12 -2.14 -22.68
CA ASP A 108 18.14 -3.06 -23.82
C ASP A 108 17.86 -4.51 -23.39
N PHE A 109 16.60 -4.91 -23.52
CA PHE A 109 16.13 -6.21 -23.05
C PHE A 109 15.39 -6.97 -24.14
N ARG A 110 15.53 -8.30 -24.12
CA ARG A 110 14.61 -9.23 -24.75
C ARG A 110 13.62 -9.72 -23.70
N CYS A 111 12.36 -9.88 -24.08
CA CYS A 111 11.34 -10.37 -23.16
C CYS A 111 10.74 -11.69 -23.65
N SER A 112 10.38 -12.57 -22.72
CA SER A 112 9.65 -13.79 -23.00
C SER A 112 8.59 -14.07 -21.94
N LEU A 113 7.54 -14.78 -22.33
CA LEU A 113 6.42 -15.18 -21.49
C LEU A 113 6.43 -16.69 -21.35
N ASP A 114 6.36 -17.18 -20.12
CA ASP A 114 6.28 -18.60 -19.83
C ASP A 114 4.82 -19.00 -19.60
N LEU A 115 4.39 -20.01 -20.34
CA LEU A 115 3.06 -20.58 -20.28
C LEU A 115 3.04 -21.71 -19.25
N LEU A 116 1.85 -22.00 -18.70
CA LEU A 116 1.65 -23.05 -17.68
C LEU A 116 2.07 -24.47 -18.14
N GLY A 117 2.27 -24.69 -19.44
CA GLY A 117 2.78 -25.95 -20.02
C GLY A 117 4.29 -25.99 -20.25
N GLY A 118 5.08 -25.09 -19.66
CA GLY A 118 6.54 -25.06 -19.78
C GLY A 118 7.08 -24.52 -21.11
N ARG A 119 6.19 -24.09 -22.02
CA ARG A 119 6.55 -23.42 -23.27
C ARG A 119 6.82 -21.95 -23.02
N SER A 120 7.91 -21.42 -23.58
CA SER A 120 8.23 -19.99 -23.56
C SER A 120 7.94 -19.36 -24.92
N VAL A 121 7.38 -18.16 -24.91
CA VAL A 121 7.07 -17.38 -26.11
C VAL A 121 7.83 -16.07 -26.05
N GLN A 122 8.59 -15.76 -27.10
CA GLN A 122 9.28 -14.48 -27.20
C GLN A 122 8.28 -13.36 -27.52
N GLY A 123 8.35 -12.28 -26.74
CA GLY A 123 7.54 -11.08 -26.94
C GLY A 123 8.34 -9.92 -27.51
N LYS A 124 7.62 -8.87 -27.91
CA LYS A 124 8.20 -7.58 -28.30
C LYS A 124 8.34 -6.72 -27.04
N PHE A 125 9.59 -6.43 -26.69
CA PHE A 125 9.91 -5.52 -25.59
C PHE A 125 9.62 -4.06 -25.98
N ARG A 126 9.01 -3.32 -25.05
CA ARG A 126 8.92 -1.85 -25.08
C ARG A 126 9.09 -1.35 -23.65
N PHE A 127 9.43 -0.08 -23.51
CA PHE A 127 9.43 0.56 -22.21
C PHE A 127 8.96 2.00 -22.32
N GLN A 128 8.46 2.52 -21.20
CA GLN A 128 8.15 3.92 -21.00
C GLN A 128 8.86 4.37 -19.73
N ARG A 129 9.52 5.53 -19.80
CA ARG A 129 10.06 6.22 -18.62
C ARG A 129 8.95 7.05 -18.01
N ASP A 130 8.89 7.10 -16.68
CA ASP A 130 7.87 7.90 -16.00
C ASP A 130 8.06 9.40 -16.31
N SER A 131 7.00 10.04 -16.79
CA SER A 131 7.04 11.40 -17.37
C SER A 131 7.35 12.51 -16.36
N ILE A 132 7.09 12.25 -15.07
CA ILE A 132 7.33 13.17 -13.95
C ILE A 132 8.83 13.46 -13.77
N GLU A 133 9.72 12.61 -14.32
CA GLU A 133 11.16 12.81 -14.26
C GLU A 133 11.66 14.03 -15.04
N SER A 134 10.87 14.57 -15.98
CA SER A 134 11.29 15.71 -16.80
C SER A 134 11.12 17.09 -16.14
N LEU A 135 10.31 17.18 -15.08
CA LEU A 135 9.96 18.47 -14.44
C LEU A 135 10.83 18.81 -13.23
N VAL A 136 11.51 17.81 -12.64
CA VAL A 136 12.43 18.02 -11.53
C VAL A 136 13.78 17.46 -11.96
N ASP A 137 14.68 18.34 -12.43
CA ASP A 137 16.08 18.01 -12.71
C ASP A 137 16.80 17.73 -11.39
N ASP A 138 16.43 16.62 -10.77
CA ASP A 138 16.91 16.25 -9.46
C ASP A 138 18.24 15.54 -9.64
N LYS A 139 19.32 16.31 -9.52
CA LYS A 139 20.69 15.78 -9.42
C LYS A 139 20.84 14.81 -8.26
N SER A 140 19.91 14.80 -7.29
CA SER A 140 19.96 13.93 -6.11
C SER A 140 19.44 12.50 -6.34
N SER A 141 18.68 12.23 -7.41
CA SER A 141 18.11 10.90 -7.62
C SER A 141 19.12 9.93 -8.24
N ASN A 142 19.36 8.79 -7.62
CA ASN A 142 20.24 7.72 -8.10
C ASN A 142 19.54 6.69 -9.01
N PHE A 143 18.22 6.77 -9.16
CA PHE A 143 17.42 5.84 -9.96
C PHE A 143 16.46 6.54 -10.92
N THR A 144 15.95 5.75 -11.86
CA THR A 144 14.96 6.10 -12.87
C THR A 144 13.84 5.06 -12.85
N SER A 145 12.58 5.51 -12.89
CA SER A 145 11.40 4.64 -12.90
C SER A 145 10.97 4.32 -14.34
N TYR A 146 10.68 3.05 -14.58
CA TYR A 146 10.30 2.53 -15.88
C TYR A 146 9.07 1.62 -15.79
N HIS A 147 8.28 1.66 -16.84
CA HIS A 147 7.25 0.67 -17.14
C HIS A 147 7.79 -0.19 -18.27
N PHE A 148 8.04 -1.46 -17.99
CA PHE A 148 8.45 -2.43 -19.00
C PHE A 148 7.22 -3.15 -19.54
N PHE A 149 7.18 -3.31 -20.86
CA PHE A 149 6.10 -3.97 -21.57
C PHE A 149 6.65 -5.14 -22.38
N CYS A 150 5.97 -6.29 -22.29
CA CYS A 150 6.23 -7.44 -23.15
C CYS A 150 4.97 -7.83 -23.91
N GLN A 151 4.91 -7.46 -25.18
CA GLN A 151 3.74 -7.64 -26.03
C GLN A 151 3.86 -8.91 -26.88
N VAL A 152 2.78 -9.70 -26.96
CA VAL A 152 2.63 -10.81 -27.91
C VAL A 152 1.38 -10.62 -28.76
N SER A 153 1.48 -10.93 -30.05
CA SER A 153 0.42 -10.74 -31.05
C SER A 153 -0.46 -11.97 -31.29
N ARG A 154 -0.11 -13.10 -30.67
CA ARG A 154 -0.87 -14.35 -30.75
C ARG A 154 -1.42 -14.66 -29.38
N ASP A 155 -2.61 -15.23 -29.36
CA ASP A 155 -3.23 -15.69 -28.13
C ASP A 155 -2.67 -17.06 -27.74
N PHE A 156 -2.00 -17.11 -26.60
CA PHE A 156 -1.46 -18.33 -26.01
C PHE A 156 -2.15 -18.67 -24.68
N GLY A 157 -3.26 -18.01 -24.36
CA GLY A 157 -3.91 -18.09 -23.07
C GLY A 157 -3.26 -17.18 -22.03
N GLN A 158 -3.27 -17.62 -20.77
CA GLN A 158 -2.76 -16.84 -19.64
C GLN A 158 -1.33 -17.28 -19.29
N PRO A 159 -0.31 -16.43 -19.51
CA PRO A 159 1.05 -16.72 -19.08
C PRO A 159 1.16 -16.69 -17.55
N GLY A 160 2.05 -17.54 -17.02
CA GLY A 160 2.32 -17.63 -15.58
C GLY A 160 3.41 -16.66 -15.13
N SER A 161 4.39 -16.38 -15.99
CA SER A 161 5.48 -15.46 -15.69
C SER A 161 6.01 -14.75 -16.94
N VAL A 162 6.65 -13.60 -16.73
CA VAL A 162 7.42 -12.85 -17.72
C VAL A 162 8.88 -12.84 -17.30
N SER A 163 9.80 -12.90 -18.26
CA SER A 163 11.22 -12.76 -18.00
C SER A 163 11.84 -11.73 -18.94
N PHE A 164 12.81 -10.98 -18.42
CA PHE A 164 13.59 -10.01 -19.19
C PHE A 164 15.05 -10.43 -19.15
N THR A 165 15.64 -10.59 -20.34
CA THR A 165 17.04 -10.95 -20.52
C THR A 165 17.76 -9.75 -21.11
N ASP A 166 18.71 -9.21 -20.37
CA ASP A 166 19.60 -8.16 -20.86
C ASP A 166 20.49 -8.76 -21.96
N ILE A 167 20.52 -8.13 -23.13
CA ILE A 167 21.25 -8.63 -24.31
C ILE A 167 22.75 -8.75 -24.02
N THR A 168 23.27 -7.94 -23.12
CA THR A 168 24.69 -7.89 -22.77
C THR A 168 25.11 -8.95 -21.74
N THR A 169 24.15 -9.55 -21.03
CA THR A 169 24.42 -10.47 -19.92
C THR A 169 24.18 -11.92 -20.31
N THR A 170 25.02 -12.83 -19.78
CA THR A 170 24.86 -14.28 -19.93
C THR A 170 24.10 -14.93 -18.77
N ARG A 171 23.56 -14.11 -17.84
CA ARG A 171 22.85 -14.61 -16.66
C ARG A 171 21.52 -15.23 -17.03
N SER A 172 21.09 -16.21 -16.24
CA SER A 172 19.76 -16.81 -16.42
C SER A 172 18.68 -15.75 -16.22
N PRO A 173 17.64 -15.75 -17.08
CA PRO A 173 16.59 -14.76 -17.01
C PRO A 173 15.76 -14.97 -15.74
N VAL A 174 15.53 -13.88 -15.02
CA VAL A 174 14.69 -13.88 -13.82
C VAL A 174 13.22 -13.89 -14.22
N LYS A 175 12.44 -14.79 -13.61
CA LYS A 175 11.03 -15.01 -13.92
C LYS A 175 10.14 -14.30 -12.91
N LEU A 176 9.46 -13.26 -13.36
CA LEU A 176 8.49 -12.50 -12.60
C LEU A 176 7.11 -13.12 -12.76
N ARG A 177 6.46 -13.49 -11.66
CA ARG A 177 5.10 -14.06 -11.69
C ARG A 177 4.10 -13.00 -12.13
N LEU A 178 3.23 -13.36 -13.08
CA LEU A 178 2.23 -12.45 -13.62
C LEU A 178 0.92 -12.53 -12.83
N ARG A 179 0.37 -11.37 -12.48
CA ARG A 179 -1.03 -11.23 -12.05
C ARG A 179 -1.92 -11.05 -13.26
N ASN A 180 -2.88 -11.95 -13.47
CA ASN A 180 -3.83 -11.81 -14.56
C ASN A 180 -4.90 -10.78 -14.22
N LEU A 181 -4.93 -9.66 -14.94
CA LEU A 181 -6.00 -8.68 -14.88
C LEU A 181 -7.14 -9.19 -15.75
N LYS A 182 -7.95 -10.11 -15.21
CA LYS A 182 -9.12 -10.63 -15.95
C LYS A 182 -10.09 -9.47 -16.21
N PRO A 183 -10.53 -9.24 -17.46
CA PRO A 183 -11.66 -8.35 -17.68
C PRO A 183 -12.92 -8.92 -17.03
N ALA A 184 -13.74 -8.03 -16.47
CA ALA A 184 -15.02 -8.38 -15.88
C ALA A 184 -16.06 -8.72 -16.96
N SER A 185 -15.90 -9.85 -17.63
CA SER A 185 -16.97 -10.51 -18.38
C SER A 185 -16.55 -11.92 -18.78
N LYS A 186 -17.24 -12.92 -18.25
CA LYS A 186 -17.44 -14.17 -18.99
C LYS A 186 -18.93 -14.32 -19.25
N LYS A 187 -19.35 -14.08 -20.49
CA LYS A 187 -20.41 -14.90 -21.10
C LYS A 187 -19.81 -16.28 -21.31
N SER A 188 -20.18 -17.22 -20.46
CA SER A 188 -19.88 -18.65 -20.59
C SER A 188 -21.22 -19.35 -20.76
N ASP A 189 -21.49 -19.89 -21.95
CA ASP A 189 -22.50 -20.91 -22.26
C ASP A 189 -23.80 -20.89 -21.45
N GLY A 190 -24.62 -19.83 -21.62
CA GLY A 190 -26.01 -19.81 -21.19
C GLY A 190 -26.29 -19.91 -19.68
N LYS A 191 -25.25 -20.07 -18.84
CA LYS A 191 -25.34 -20.02 -17.38
C LYS A 191 -24.50 -18.85 -16.90
N VAL A 192 -25.19 -17.84 -16.37
CA VAL A 192 -24.59 -16.69 -15.68
C VAL A 192 -23.84 -17.22 -14.46
N VAL A 193 -22.56 -17.53 -14.62
CA VAL A 193 -21.65 -17.74 -13.49
C VAL A 193 -21.47 -16.36 -12.86
N ALA A 194 -21.91 -16.21 -11.62
CA ALA A 194 -21.92 -14.95 -10.89
C ALA A 194 -20.59 -14.21 -11.09
N VAL A 195 -20.69 -12.97 -11.60
CA VAL A 195 -19.58 -12.01 -11.63
C VAL A 195 -19.06 -11.94 -10.18
N ALA A 196 -17.78 -12.22 -9.97
CA ALA A 196 -17.18 -12.07 -8.65
C ALA A 196 -17.56 -10.69 -8.10
N HIS A 197 -18.16 -10.66 -6.91
CA HIS A 197 -18.67 -9.43 -6.31
C HIS A 197 -17.52 -8.42 -6.23
N ARG A 198 -17.60 -7.33 -7.01
CA ARG A 198 -16.59 -6.26 -6.93
C ARG A 198 -16.76 -5.57 -5.58
N LEU A 199 -15.64 -5.34 -4.91
CA LEU A 199 -15.61 -4.55 -3.68
C LEU A 199 -16.05 -3.12 -4.00
N PRO A 200 -16.77 -2.44 -3.10
CA PRO A 200 -17.17 -1.05 -3.29
C PRO A 200 -15.92 -0.15 -3.40
N ALA A 201 -15.00 -0.28 -2.45
CA ALA A 201 -13.74 0.44 -2.42
C ALA A 201 -12.65 -0.37 -1.70
N THR A 202 -11.39 -0.01 -1.94
CA THR A 202 -10.21 -0.49 -1.20
C THR A 202 -9.28 0.68 -0.86
N ILE A 203 -8.45 0.52 0.16
CA ILE A 203 -7.41 1.49 0.49
C ILE A 203 -6.05 0.84 0.39
N CYS A 204 -5.14 1.46 -0.35
CA CYS A 204 -3.73 1.18 -0.26
C CYS A 204 -3.10 2.09 0.79
N VAL A 205 -2.34 1.51 1.72
CA VAL A 205 -1.70 2.20 2.83
C VAL A 205 -0.21 2.33 2.53
N ASP A 206 0.28 3.56 2.45
CA ASP A 206 1.69 3.89 2.24
C ASP A 206 2.41 4.02 3.59
N LEU A 207 3.07 2.94 4.04
CA LEU A 207 4.02 3.00 5.17
C LEU A 207 5.47 3.26 4.71
N VAL A 208 5.73 3.27 3.40
CA VAL A 208 7.07 3.44 2.86
C VAL A 208 7.51 4.89 3.00
N GLY A 209 6.65 5.82 2.57
CA GLY A 209 6.90 7.26 2.67
C GLY A 209 6.53 7.86 4.02
N PHE A 210 5.99 7.05 4.95
CA PHE A 210 5.48 7.52 6.23
C PHE A 210 6.54 7.49 7.33
N ASN A 211 6.60 8.55 8.13
CA ASN A 211 7.52 8.62 9.26
C ASN A 211 6.94 7.89 10.48
N MET A 212 7.31 6.62 10.64
CA MET A 212 6.92 5.79 11.79
C MET A 212 7.48 6.28 13.14
N THR A 213 8.38 7.27 13.14
CA THR A 213 8.89 7.88 14.38
C THR A 213 8.13 9.13 14.83
N SER A 214 7.16 9.60 14.02
CA SER A 214 6.31 10.77 14.30
C SER A 214 5.44 10.57 15.55
N LYS A 215 4.91 11.66 16.13
CA LYS A 215 3.99 11.59 17.27
C LYS A 215 2.76 10.74 16.96
N PHE A 216 2.16 10.96 15.78
CA PHE A 216 1.02 10.18 15.29
C PHE A 216 1.33 8.67 15.29
N ALA A 217 2.46 8.27 14.70
CA ALA A 217 2.81 6.86 14.55
C ALA A 217 3.11 6.14 15.88
N ARG A 218 3.56 6.88 16.90
CA ARG A 218 3.78 6.33 18.25
C ARG A 218 2.48 6.05 19.00
N SER A 219 1.38 6.65 18.57
CA SER A 219 0.05 6.37 19.12
C SER A 219 -0.57 5.18 18.38
N GLU A 220 -0.50 3.99 18.99
CA GLU A 220 -1.16 2.78 18.48
C GLU A 220 -2.66 3.00 18.27
N ASN A 221 -3.31 3.76 19.18
CA ASN A 221 -4.71 4.14 19.05
C ASN A 221 -4.97 5.00 17.81
N ALA A 222 -4.06 5.91 17.45
CA ALA A 222 -4.21 6.72 16.23
C ALA A 222 -4.08 5.86 14.96
N LEU A 223 -3.12 4.93 14.93
CA LEU A 223 -2.97 3.97 13.84
C LEU A 223 -4.18 3.05 13.71
N LEU A 224 -4.69 2.53 14.83
CA LEU A 224 -5.89 1.69 14.85
C LEU A 224 -7.11 2.44 14.33
N GLN A 225 -7.31 3.68 14.77
CA GLN A 225 -8.41 4.53 14.35
C GLN A 225 -8.46 4.73 12.84
N PHE A 226 -7.31 4.89 12.18
CA PHE A 226 -7.27 4.96 10.71
C PHE A 226 -8.04 3.79 10.07
N PHE A 227 -7.78 2.56 10.50
CA PHE A 227 -8.46 1.39 9.91
C PHE A 227 -9.93 1.30 10.32
N LEU A 228 -10.24 1.53 11.60
CA LEU A 228 -11.62 1.42 12.12
C LEU A 228 -12.56 2.45 11.50
N PHE A 229 -12.11 3.69 11.31
CA PHE A 229 -12.92 4.72 10.65
C PHE A 229 -13.25 4.31 9.21
N HIS A 230 -12.26 3.84 8.44
CA HIS A 230 -12.50 3.42 7.05
C HIS A 230 -13.38 2.16 6.97
N GLN A 231 -13.27 1.25 7.93
CA GLN A 231 -14.20 0.13 8.07
C GLN A 231 -15.64 0.61 8.35
N ALA A 232 -15.83 1.57 9.26
CA ALA A 232 -17.15 2.15 9.55
C ALA A 232 -17.80 2.83 8.32
N MET A 233 -16.99 3.29 7.36
CA MET A 233 -17.44 3.81 6.07
C MET A 233 -17.79 2.73 5.04
N GLY A 234 -17.56 1.46 5.35
CA GLY A 234 -17.78 0.31 4.46
C GLY A 234 -16.58 -0.03 3.58
N ILE A 235 -15.35 0.30 4.01
CA ILE A 235 -14.10 -0.09 3.35
C ILE A 235 -13.38 -1.10 4.23
N ASP A 236 -13.52 -2.38 3.88
CA ASP A 236 -13.02 -3.47 4.72
C ASP A 236 -11.67 -4.02 4.25
N HIS A 237 -11.14 -3.58 3.10
CA HIS A 237 -10.01 -4.22 2.42
C HIS A 237 -8.85 -3.24 2.21
N PHE A 238 -7.69 -3.58 2.79
CA PHE A 238 -6.52 -2.71 2.83
C PHE A 238 -5.27 -3.39 2.28
N LEU A 239 -4.60 -2.77 1.32
CA LEU A 239 -3.29 -3.20 0.81
C LEU A 239 -2.20 -2.39 1.49
N VAL A 240 -1.42 -3.00 2.36
CA VAL A 240 -0.46 -2.29 3.20
C VAL A 240 0.95 -2.47 2.64
N TYR A 241 1.53 -1.41 2.07
CA TYR A 241 2.93 -1.41 1.64
C TYR A 241 3.84 -1.25 2.85
N ASN A 242 4.92 -2.04 2.92
CA ASN A 242 5.77 -2.15 4.12
C ASN A 242 4.99 -2.54 5.38
N HIS A 243 4.09 -3.52 5.22
CA HIS A 243 3.23 -4.03 6.30
C HIS A 243 3.96 -4.36 7.61
N ASP A 244 5.21 -4.83 7.53
CA ASP A 244 6.03 -5.18 8.69
C ASP A 244 6.36 -4.00 9.61
N GLU A 245 6.14 -2.75 9.17
CA GLU A 245 6.30 -1.54 9.99
C GLU A 245 5.11 -1.29 10.94
N LEU A 246 3.97 -1.97 10.75
CA LEU A 246 2.84 -1.83 11.69
C LEU A 246 3.18 -2.46 13.05
N PRO A 247 2.85 -1.79 14.18
CA PRO A 247 3.00 -2.38 15.51
C PRO A 247 2.21 -3.68 15.66
N GLU A 248 2.77 -4.66 16.38
CA GLU A 248 2.15 -5.98 16.54
C GLU A 248 0.81 -5.87 17.28
N GLU A 249 0.73 -4.97 18.25
CA GLU A 249 -0.47 -4.64 19.03
C GLU A 249 -1.62 -4.18 18.13
N VAL A 250 -1.32 -3.30 17.15
CA VAL A 250 -2.31 -2.84 16.17
C VAL A 250 -2.79 -4.01 15.32
N LEU A 251 -1.88 -4.88 14.85
CA LEU A 251 -2.24 -6.06 14.07
C LEU A 251 -3.15 -7.03 14.85
N HIS A 252 -2.80 -7.33 16.10
CA HIS A 252 -3.61 -8.21 16.97
C HIS A 252 -5.02 -7.67 17.21
N LEU A 253 -5.19 -6.35 17.29
CA LEU A 253 -6.51 -5.73 17.43
C LEU A 253 -7.29 -5.80 16.12
N LEU A 254 -6.65 -5.52 14.99
CA LEU A 254 -7.28 -5.59 13.66
C LEU A 254 -7.72 -7.02 13.30
N GLU A 255 -6.99 -8.06 13.72
CA GLU A 255 -7.39 -9.47 13.51
C GLU A 255 -8.74 -9.82 14.17
N ARG A 256 -9.21 -9.03 15.14
CA ARG A 256 -10.51 -9.24 15.82
C ARG A 256 -11.66 -8.50 15.15
N THR A 257 -11.37 -7.76 14.08
CA THR A 257 -12.35 -6.99 13.31
C THR A 257 -12.65 -7.68 11.98
N ASN A 258 -13.59 -7.14 11.20
CA ASN A 258 -13.86 -7.62 9.84
C ASN A 258 -12.94 -6.97 8.79
N ILE A 259 -11.78 -6.45 9.21
CA ILE A 259 -10.81 -5.80 8.33
C ILE A 259 -9.89 -6.85 7.70
N HIS A 260 -9.77 -6.80 6.38
CA HIS A 260 -8.88 -7.63 5.60
C HIS A 260 -7.61 -6.86 5.24
N LEU A 261 -6.49 -7.24 5.88
CA LEU A 261 -5.17 -6.68 5.60
C LEU A 261 -4.40 -7.56 4.60
N TYR A 262 -3.88 -6.93 3.55
CA TYR A 262 -3.03 -7.54 2.54
C TYR A 262 -1.64 -6.90 2.61
N GLY A 263 -0.71 -7.55 3.30
CA GLY A 263 0.65 -7.06 3.42
C GLY A 263 1.47 -7.21 2.14
N LEU A 264 2.12 -6.13 1.71
CA LEU A 264 3.00 -6.07 0.54
C LEU A 264 4.39 -5.59 0.98
N PRO A 265 5.46 -6.37 0.78
CA PRO A 265 6.81 -5.92 1.11
C PRO A 265 7.29 -4.92 0.05
N PHE A 266 7.87 -3.78 0.45
CA PHE A 266 8.32 -2.77 -0.51
C PHE A 266 9.84 -2.54 -0.53
N ASN A 267 10.63 -3.14 0.38
CA ASN A 267 12.12 -3.24 0.41
C ASN A 267 12.90 -2.57 -0.75
N PHE A 268 12.84 -1.23 -0.83
CA PHE A 268 13.20 -0.50 -2.04
C PHE A 268 14.72 -0.57 -2.27
N PRO A 269 15.20 -0.89 -3.49
CA PRO A 269 16.62 -1.23 -3.72
C PRO A 269 17.55 -0.01 -3.75
N PHE A 270 17.02 1.21 -3.67
CA PHE A 270 17.80 2.45 -3.66
C PHE A 270 17.62 3.22 -2.35
N GLN A 271 18.62 4.01 -1.99
CA GLN A 271 18.50 4.92 -0.86
C GLN A 271 17.39 5.94 -1.09
N GLN A 272 16.44 5.99 -0.15
CA GLN A 272 15.36 6.95 -0.18
C GLN A 272 15.84 8.30 0.37
N THR A 273 15.61 9.35 -0.41
CA THR A 273 15.84 10.75 -0.04
C THR A 273 14.57 11.55 -0.25
N ASN A 274 14.51 12.78 0.27
CA ASN A 274 13.35 13.65 0.07
C ASN A 274 13.02 13.86 -1.42
N GLY A 275 14.04 13.99 -2.28
CA GLY A 275 13.86 14.14 -3.73
C GLY A 275 13.25 12.91 -4.43
N THR A 276 13.34 11.73 -3.81
CA THR A 276 12.81 10.48 -4.38
C THR A 276 11.37 10.15 -3.96
N ARG A 277 10.80 10.88 -2.99
CA ARG A 277 9.49 10.55 -2.40
C ARG A 277 8.34 10.56 -3.41
N SER A 278 8.25 11.58 -4.26
CA SER A 278 7.21 11.67 -5.29
C SER A 278 7.27 10.50 -6.28
N ARG A 279 8.47 10.03 -6.65
CA ARG A 279 8.64 8.87 -7.55
C ARG A 279 8.23 7.57 -6.90
N ILE A 280 8.57 7.39 -5.62
CA ILE A 280 8.15 6.22 -4.85
C ILE A 280 6.63 6.22 -4.68
N HIS A 281 6.04 7.36 -4.34
CA HIS A 281 4.60 7.53 -4.22
C HIS A 281 3.87 7.17 -5.53
N GLN A 282 4.37 7.63 -6.67
CA GLN A 282 3.80 7.29 -7.99
C GLN A 282 3.91 5.79 -8.30
N LEU A 283 5.02 5.15 -7.91
CA LEU A 283 5.21 3.71 -8.09
C LEU A 283 4.20 2.91 -7.24
N LEU A 284 4.00 3.30 -5.98
CA LEU A 284 2.99 2.73 -5.09
C LEU A 284 1.58 2.93 -5.63
N LEU A 285 1.25 4.13 -6.11
CA LEU A 285 -0.05 4.43 -6.70
C LEU A 285 -0.31 3.54 -7.92
N THR A 286 0.67 3.40 -8.80
CA THR A 286 0.54 2.56 -10.00
C THR A 286 0.34 1.09 -9.65
N ASP A 287 1.11 0.54 -8.71
CA ASP A 287 0.94 -0.84 -8.23
C ASP A 287 -0.43 -1.02 -7.56
N CYS A 288 -0.85 -0.05 -6.74
CA CYS A 288 -2.14 -0.05 -6.06
C CYS A 288 -3.30 -0.11 -7.07
N LEU A 289 -3.28 0.75 -8.09
CA LEU A 289 -4.27 0.75 -9.16
C LEU A 289 -4.33 -0.62 -9.83
N LEU A 290 -3.19 -1.14 -10.30
CA LEU A 290 -3.14 -2.39 -11.06
C LEU A 290 -3.57 -3.60 -10.23
N ARG A 291 -3.32 -3.64 -8.93
CA ARG A 291 -3.79 -4.72 -8.04
C ARG A 291 -5.30 -4.70 -7.84
N ASN A 292 -5.88 -3.51 -7.75
CA ASN A 292 -7.29 -3.32 -7.46
C ASN A 292 -8.19 -3.31 -8.70
N VAL A 293 -7.62 -3.11 -9.90
CA VAL A 293 -8.37 -3.18 -11.16
C VAL A 293 -9.12 -4.50 -11.28
N ASN A 294 -10.40 -4.40 -11.64
CA ASN A 294 -11.39 -5.49 -11.70
C ASN A 294 -11.78 -6.14 -10.36
N HIS A 295 -11.18 -5.73 -9.24
CA HIS A 295 -11.52 -6.22 -7.90
C HIS A 295 -12.34 -5.22 -7.09
N ALA A 296 -12.07 -3.93 -7.24
CA ALA A 296 -12.78 -2.87 -6.54
C ALA A 296 -13.38 -1.86 -7.53
N GLY A 297 -14.45 -1.16 -7.11
CA GLY A 297 -15.00 -0.02 -7.85
C GLY A 297 -14.15 1.23 -7.70
N PHE A 298 -13.62 1.46 -6.50
CA PHE A 298 -12.77 2.60 -6.18
C PHE A 298 -11.53 2.19 -5.39
N THR A 299 -10.47 3.00 -5.46
CA THR A 299 -9.31 2.85 -4.60
C THR A 299 -8.66 4.19 -4.25
N LEU A 300 -8.06 4.26 -3.07
CA LEU A 300 -7.29 5.40 -2.56
C LEU A 300 -5.89 4.93 -2.18
N LEU A 301 -4.88 5.78 -2.36
CA LEU A 301 -3.57 5.62 -1.72
C LEU A 301 -3.49 6.66 -0.59
N LEU A 302 -3.41 6.20 0.65
CA LEU A 302 -3.39 7.04 1.85
C LEU A 302 -2.19 6.69 2.72
N ARG A 303 -1.66 7.67 3.44
CA ARG A 303 -0.79 7.43 4.60
C ARG A 303 -1.64 7.15 5.84
N PRO A 304 -1.09 6.50 6.88
CA PRO A 304 -1.84 6.21 8.11
C PRO A 304 -2.39 7.44 8.83
N ASN A 305 -1.80 8.61 8.62
CA ASN A 305 -2.25 9.88 9.16
C ASN A 305 -3.23 10.62 8.24
N GLU A 306 -3.70 10.00 7.16
CA GLU A 306 -4.65 10.59 6.21
C GLU A 306 -6.00 9.87 6.34
N LEU A 307 -6.99 10.53 6.92
CA LEU A 307 -8.32 9.98 7.16
C LEU A 307 -9.32 10.59 6.17
N PHE A 308 -9.91 9.75 5.32
CA PHE A 308 -10.89 10.18 4.33
C PHE A 308 -12.28 10.28 4.96
N PHE A 309 -12.99 11.39 4.74
CA PHE A 309 -14.37 11.58 5.15
C PHE A 309 -15.25 11.76 3.92
N PRO A 310 -16.09 10.77 3.58
CA PRO A 310 -17.13 10.94 2.58
C PRO A 310 -18.41 11.51 3.22
N ASN A 311 -19.23 12.20 2.44
CA ASN A 311 -20.55 12.68 2.90
C ASN A 311 -21.58 11.57 3.16
N SER A 312 -21.24 10.33 2.82
CA SER A 312 -22.08 9.14 2.94
C SER A 312 -21.20 7.88 2.90
N LYS A 313 -21.65 6.77 3.49
CA LYS A 313 -20.92 5.49 3.43
C LYS A 313 -20.71 5.03 1.98
N PHE A 314 -19.59 4.33 1.71
CA PHE A 314 -19.28 3.77 0.39
C PHE A 314 -20.25 2.65 0.00
N SER A 315 -20.55 1.80 0.98
CA SER A 315 -21.50 0.70 0.88
C SER A 315 -22.56 0.86 1.96
N GLY A 316 -23.83 0.81 1.58
CA GLY A 316 -24.96 0.83 2.51
C GLY A 316 -26.04 -0.12 2.02
N ASP A 317 -26.79 -0.72 2.95
CA ASP A 317 -27.79 -1.77 2.69
C ASP A 317 -28.93 -1.34 1.74
N HIS A 318 -29.02 -0.06 1.37
CA HIS A 318 -29.91 0.41 0.33
C HIS A 318 -29.20 1.46 -0.54
N ALA A 319 -28.94 1.10 -1.79
CA ALA A 319 -28.13 1.79 -2.81
C ALA A 319 -28.60 3.19 -3.26
N LYS A 320 -29.41 3.91 -2.47
CA LYS A 320 -29.80 5.30 -2.72
C LYS A 320 -28.99 6.23 -1.83
N GLY A 321 -28.13 7.04 -2.43
CA GLY A 321 -27.38 8.10 -1.75
C GLY A 321 -25.95 7.74 -1.34
N SER A 322 -25.44 6.54 -1.64
CA SER A 322 -24.05 6.19 -1.36
C SER A 322 -23.07 7.02 -2.18
N LEU A 323 -21.84 7.22 -1.66
CA LEU A 323 -20.82 7.98 -2.38
C LEU A 323 -20.55 7.41 -3.77
N GLN A 324 -20.52 6.08 -3.91
CA GLN A 324 -20.36 5.43 -5.21
C GLN A 324 -21.45 5.87 -6.20
N GLN A 325 -22.71 5.93 -5.76
CA GLN A 325 -23.81 6.36 -6.63
C GLN A 325 -23.71 7.85 -6.98
N GLN A 326 -23.35 8.70 -6.00
CA GLN A 326 -23.16 10.13 -6.25
C GLN A 326 -22.08 10.38 -7.30
N LEU A 327 -20.96 9.65 -7.21
CA LEU A 327 -19.86 9.78 -8.16
C LEU A 327 -20.25 9.31 -9.56
N ARG A 328 -21.20 8.38 -9.73
CA ARG A 328 -21.68 7.95 -11.06
C ARG A 328 -22.34 9.06 -11.88
N HIS A 329 -22.66 10.21 -11.29
CA HIS A 329 -23.10 11.39 -12.06
C HIS A 329 -22.00 11.93 -12.99
N PHE A 330 -20.72 11.76 -12.61
CA PHE A 330 -19.59 12.09 -13.48
C PHE A 330 -19.46 11.09 -14.62
N SER A 331 -19.04 11.58 -15.80
CA SER A 331 -18.74 10.76 -16.98
C SER A 331 -17.89 9.53 -16.62
N SER A 332 -18.15 8.40 -17.27
CA SER A 332 -17.36 7.17 -17.08
C SER A 332 -15.89 7.33 -17.45
N GLU A 333 -15.56 8.33 -18.26
CA GLU A 333 -14.18 8.70 -18.63
C GLU A 333 -13.40 9.35 -17.47
N ILE A 334 -14.10 9.94 -16.50
CA ILE A 334 -13.48 10.54 -15.32
C ILE A 334 -13.13 9.41 -14.34
N THR A 335 -11.82 9.18 -14.18
CA THR A 335 -11.30 8.11 -13.34
C THR A 335 -10.60 8.60 -12.09
N ARG A 336 -10.27 9.89 -12.01
CA ARG A 336 -9.51 10.49 -10.90
C ARG A 336 -10.30 11.64 -10.30
N PHE A 337 -10.59 11.52 -9.01
CA PHE A 337 -11.27 12.53 -8.23
C PHE A 337 -10.30 13.08 -7.19
N GLU A 338 -9.90 14.34 -7.34
CA GLU A 338 -9.05 15.02 -6.37
C GLU A 338 -9.88 15.41 -5.15
N LEU A 339 -9.39 15.02 -3.97
CA LEU A 339 -10.01 15.32 -2.69
C LEU A 339 -9.26 16.47 -2.02
N ALA A 340 -10.01 17.44 -1.51
CA ALA A 340 -9.45 18.48 -0.67
C ALA A 340 -8.81 17.86 0.59
N THR A 341 -7.57 18.23 0.89
CA THR A 341 -6.83 17.74 2.06
C THR A 341 -6.60 18.87 3.04
N MET A 342 -7.04 18.70 4.29
CA MET A 342 -6.85 19.65 5.39
C MET A 342 -5.74 19.15 6.33
N SER A 343 -4.74 19.98 6.62
CA SER A 343 -3.66 19.64 7.56
C SER A 343 -4.13 19.88 9.00
N VAL A 344 -4.69 18.86 9.62
CA VAL A 344 -5.27 18.92 10.97
C VAL A 344 -4.20 18.73 12.03
N CYS A 345 -4.19 19.59 13.04
CA CYS A 345 -3.22 19.53 14.14
C CYS A 345 -3.51 18.35 15.05
N PHE A 346 -2.56 17.41 15.13
CA PHE A 346 -2.68 16.23 15.96
C PHE A 346 -2.39 16.55 17.44
N ASP A 347 -3.35 16.28 18.32
CA ASP A 347 -3.23 16.36 19.76
C ASP A 347 -3.52 14.99 20.39
N GLU A 348 -2.47 14.36 20.96
CA GLU A 348 -2.55 13.06 21.63
C GLU A 348 -3.53 13.02 22.82
N ARG A 349 -3.90 14.19 23.37
CA ARG A 349 -4.88 14.28 24.46
C ARG A 349 -6.31 14.03 23.98
N LYS A 350 -6.56 14.15 22.67
CA LYS A 350 -7.86 13.87 22.07
C LYS A 350 -8.06 12.37 21.96
N LYS A 351 -9.23 11.90 22.42
CA LYS A 351 -9.57 10.47 22.40
C LYS A 351 -9.69 9.97 20.96
N LEU A 352 -10.40 10.71 20.11
CA LEU A 352 -10.63 10.34 18.72
C LEU A 352 -9.99 11.34 17.75
N LEU A 353 -9.55 10.84 16.61
CA LEU A 353 -8.96 11.64 15.54
C LEU A 353 -9.86 12.81 15.09
N PRO A 354 -11.18 12.64 14.86
CA PRO A 354 -12.07 13.75 14.50
C PRO A 354 -12.24 14.81 15.59
N ASP A 355 -11.84 14.55 16.85
CA ASP A 355 -11.92 15.55 17.93
C ASP A 355 -10.80 16.61 17.82
N ASN A 356 -9.85 16.42 16.91
CA ASN A 356 -8.87 17.42 16.52
C ASN A 356 -9.54 18.37 15.52
N VAL A 357 -9.94 19.54 16.02
CA VAL A 357 -10.76 20.51 15.26
C VAL A 357 -9.95 21.59 14.54
N GLN A 358 -8.72 21.82 14.98
CA GLN A 358 -7.87 22.89 14.47
C GLN A 358 -7.06 22.40 13.27
N TYR A 359 -7.10 23.13 12.16
CA TYR A 359 -6.28 22.87 10.97
C TYR A 359 -5.51 24.11 10.53
N ASP A 360 -4.38 23.85 9.88
CA ASP A 360 -3.49 24.86 9.30
C ASP A 360 -3.74 24.95 7.77
N PRO A 361 -4.31 26.06 7.26
CA PRO A 361 -4.59 26.23 5.84
C PRO A 361 -3.34 26.52 5.00
N GLU A 362 -2.26 27.01 5.61
CA GLU A 362 -1.00 27.32 4.92
C GLU A 362 -0.20 26.05 4.62
N ARG A 363 -0.38 25.02 5.45
CA ARG A 363 0.29 23.75 5.29
C ARG A 363 -0.40 22.88 4.25
N ARG A 364 0.14 22.91 3.02
CA ARG A 364 -0.33 22.06 1.91
C ARG A 364 0.15 20.62 2.02
N SER A 365 -0.65 19.69 1.47
CA SER A 365 -0.21 18.32 1.30
C SER A 365 0.93 18.22 0.28
N GLU A 366 1.80 17.23 0.48
CA GLU A 366 2.93 16.95 -0.41
C GLU A 366 2.45 16.28 -1.70
N PHE A 367 1.36 15.50 -1.60
CA PHE A 367 0.75 14.78 -2.70
C PHE A 367 -0.75 15.09 -2.72
N LYS A 368 -1.31 15.17 -3.93
CA LYS A 368 -2.76 15.21 -4.12
C LYS A 368 -3.35 13.88 -3.67
N THR A 369 -4.42 13.90 -2.88
CA THR A 369 -5.14 12.68 -2.55
C THR A 369 -6.19 12.41 -3.61
N LEU A 370 -6.09 11.26 -4.27
CA LEU A 370 -6.95 10.89 -5.40
C LEU A 370 -7.82 9.69 -5.07
N LEU A 371 -9.13 9.84 -5.18
CA LEU A 371 -10.07 8.74 -5.23
C LEU A 371 -10.15 8.25 -6.69
N ASN A 372 -9.66 7.04 -6.94
CA ASN A 372 -9.55 6.48 -8.28
C ASN A 372 -10.70 5.51 -8.57
N ARG A 373 -11.47 5.76 -9.63
CA ARG A 373 -12.48 4.83 -10.15
C ARG A 373 -11.81 3.80 -11.05
N LEU A 374 -12.11 2.52 -10.84
CA LEU A 374 -11.43 1.38 -11.48
C LEU A 374 -12.31 0.65 -12.50
N GLU A 375 -13.28 1.34 -13.07
CA GLU A 375 -14.24 0.77 -14.02
C GLU A 375 -13.70 0.71 -15.46
N LEU A 376 -12.71 1.55 -15.81
CA LEU A 376 -12.10 1.57 -17.14
C LEU A 376 -11.06 0.44 -17.31
N PRO A 377 -10.76 0.04 -18.57
CA PRO A 377 -9.64 -0.83 -18.87
C PRO A 377 -8.31 -0.31 -18.29
N PRO A 378 -7.44 -1.18 -17.75
CA PRO A 378 -6.22 -0.75 -17.08
C PRO A 378 -5.29 0.13 -17.94
N ALA A 379 -5.21 -0.07 -19.25
CA ALA A 379 -4.44 0.81 -20.13
C ALA A 379 -4.95 2.27 -20.13
N GLN A 380 -6.28 2.47 -20.08
CA GLN A 380 -6.89 3.81 -19.99
C GLN A 380 -6.73 4.40 -18.59
N LEU A 381 -6.82 3.58 -17.54
CA LEU A 381 -6.59 4.02 -16.16
C LEU A 381 -5.17 4.56 -15.94
N LEU A 382 -4.18 3.90 -16.53
CA LEU A 382 -2.78 4.33 -16.47
C LEU A 382 -2.51 5.56 -17.34
N ALA A 383 -3.20 5.70 -18.47
CA ALA A 383 -3.04 6.84 -19.37
C ALA A 383 -3.82 8.09 -18.94
N SER A 384 -4.85 7.92 -18.12
CA SER A 384 -5.65 9.03 -17.61
C SER A 384 -4.79 9.97 -16.77
N THR A 385 -4.77 11.25 -17.13
CA THR A 385 -4.06 12.31 -16.40
C THR A 385 -4.99 13.40 -15.89
N SER A 386 -6.21 13.46 -16.43
CA SER A 386 -7.23 14.42 -16.00
C SER A 386 -7.86 14.01 -14.68
N ASP A 387 -7.78 14.90 -13.71
CA ASP A 387 -8.46 14.84 -12.43
C ASP A 387 -9.59 15.87 -12.35
N VAL A 388 -10.63 15.53 -11.59
CA VAL A 388 -11.73 16.45 -11.25
C VAL A 388 -11.69 16.69 -9.75
N GLU A 389 -11.61 17.96 -9.36
CA GLU A 389 -11.69 18.36 -7.95
C GLU A 389 -13.11 18.11 -7.42
N LEU A 390 -13.21 17.34 -6.34
CA LEU A 390 -14.46 17.12 -5.64
C LEU A 390 -14.71 18.26 -4.65
N SER A 391 -15.97 18.69 -4.59
CA SER A 391 -16.43 19.63 -3.58
C SER A 391 -16.23 19.06 -2.17
N LEU A 392 -15.91 19.94 -1.21
CA LEU A 392 -15.89 19.63 0.22
C LEU A 392 -17.22 19.02 0.71
N SER A 393 -18.34 19.30 0.04
CA SER A 393 -19.65 18.71 0.37
C SER A 393 -19.79 17.24 -0.03
N THR A 394 -18.88 16.72 -0.86
CA THR A 394 -18.86 15.32 -1.31
C THR A 394 -17.92 14.48 -0.45
N GLY A 395 -16.74 15.03 -0.15
CA GLY A 395 -15.79 14.41 0.76
C GLY A 395 -14.47 15.16 0.78
N PHE A 396 -13.68 14.92 1.83
CA PHE A 396 -12.38 15.54 2.04
C PHE A 396 -11.48 14.60 2.85
N VAL A 397 -10.22 14.97 3.04
CA VAL A 397 -9.23 14.17 3.78
C VAL A 397 -8.63 15.02 4.89
N HIS A 398 -8.62 14.49 6.10
CA HIS A 398 -7.78 15.04 7.17
C HIS A 398 -6.40 14.43 7.08
N ARG A 399 -5.36 15.26 7.04
CA ARG A 399 -3.98 14.85 7.24
C ARG A 399 -3.52 15.33 8.62
N TYR A 400 -3.37 14.39 9.55
CA TYR A 400 -2.92 14.70 10.91
C TYR A 400 -1.43 15.02 10.93
N VAL A 401 -1.07 16.20 11.42
CA VAL A 401 0.31 16.70 11.42
C VAL A 401 0.66 17.33 12.77
N ASP A 402 1.96 17.37 13.06
CA ASP A 402 2.50 18.14 14.19
C ASP A 402 2.48 19.63 13.83
N CYS A 403 1.56 20.40 14.41
CA CYS A 403 1.50 21.85 14.24
C CYS A 403 2.40 22.55 15.26
N ASP A 404 3.16 23.55 14.81
CA ASP A 404 4.08 24.30 15.66
C ASP A 404 3.36 25.33 16.56
N HIS A 405 2.16 25.78 16.17
CA HIS A 405 1.43 26.86 16.85
C HIS A 405 -0.06 26.54 17.11
N VAL A 406 -0.33 25.51 17.91
CA VAL A 406 -1.72 25.19 18.32
C VAL A 406 -2.29 26.31 19.20
N GLY A 407 -3.15 27.16 18.63
CA GLY A 407 -3.86 28.24 19.32
C GLY A 407 -3.45 29.68 18.96
N SER A 408 -2.60 29.90 17.96
CA SER A 408 -2.33 31.24 17.39
C SER A 408 -3.35 31.63 16.31
N ASP A 409 -3.41 32.92 15.94
CA ASP A 409 -4.35 33.56 15.00
C ASP A 409 -4.42 32.98 13.56
N GLY A 410 -3.69 31.90 13.25
CA GLY A 410 -3.66 31.24 11.93
C GLY A 410 -4.31 29.86 11.85
N LEU A 411 -4.81 29.31 12.97
CA LEU A 411 -5.53 28.03 12.94
C LEU A 411 -7.03 28.24 12.79
N HIS A 412 -7.63 27.38 11.97
CA HIS A 412 -9.05 27.44 11.67
C HIS A 412 -9.74 26.18 12.18
N ASP A 413 -11.02 26.31 12.53
CA ASP A 413 -11.86 25.16 12.86
C ASP A 413 -12.42 24.56 11.56
N TRP A 414 -12.03 23.34 11.23
CA TRP A 414 -12.45 22.71 9.97
C TRP A 414 -13.96 22.46 9.92
N ARG A 415 -14.63 22.35 11.08
CA ARG A 415 -16.07 22.12 11.17
C ARG A 415 -16.88 23.26 10.57
N ASN A 416 -16.33 24.47 10.53
CA ASN A 416 -16.97 25.63 9.91
C ASN A 416 -17.05 25.52 8.38
N ALA A 417 -16.23 24.68 7.76
CA ALA A 417 -16.24 24.45 6.31
C ALA A 417 -17.16 23.28 5.89
N VAL A 418 -17.73 22.56 6.87
CA VAL A 418 -18.52 21.35 6.63
C VAL A 418 -20.00 21.64 6.90
N ARG A 419 -20.87 21.16 6.02
CA ARG A 419 -22.32 21.29 6.19
C ARG A 419 -22.81 20.51 7.41
N GLU A 420 -23.91 20.98 8.01
CA GLU A 420 -24.48 20.38 9.22
C GLU A 420 -24.84 18.89 9.06
N ASP A 421 -25.46 18.52 7.93
CA ASP A 421 -25.82 17.13 7.62
C ASP A 421 -24.60 16.21 7.46
N PHE A 422 -23.52 16.74 6.86
CA PHE A 422 -22.26 16.01 6.77
C PHE A 422 -21.59 15.92 8.16
N MET A 423 -21.64 16.96 8.98
CA MET A 423 -21.15 16.91 10.36
C MET A 423 -21.90 15.88 11.21
N GLU A 424 -23.22 15.76 11.04
CA GLU A 424 -24.01 14.71 11.69
C GLU A 424 -23.52 13.32 11.28
N HIS A 425 -23.30 13.09 9.98
CA HIS A 425 -22.72 11.83 9.50
C HIS A 425 -21.35 11.52 10.11
N ILE A 426 -20.45 12.51 10.21
CA ILE A 426 -19.15 12.35 10.86
C ILE A 426 -19.29 11.99 12.34
N ASN A 427 -20.24 12.62 13.05
CA ASN A 427 -20.51 12.29 14.45
C ASN A 427 -21.07 10.87 14.63
N VAL A 428 -21.90 10.39 13.70
CA VAL A 428 -22.37 9.00 13.69
C VAL A 428 -21.19 8.04 13.53
N LEU A 429 -20.31 8.28 12.55
CA LEU A 429 -19.09 7.48 12.35
C LEU A 429 -18.17 7.52 13.58
N ARG A 430 -18.03 8.71 14.20
CA ARG A 430 -17.24 8.88 15.43
C ARG A 430 -17.77 7.99 16.55
N ASN A 431 -19.08 7.98 16.76
CA ASN A 431 -19.71 7.17 17.80
C ASN A 431 -19.59 5.66 17.49
N GLU A 432 -19.72 5.25 16.23
CA GLU A 432 -19.49 3.86 15.81
C GLU A 432 -18.06 3.40 16.14
N VAL A 433 -17.06 4.21 15.80
CA VAL A 433 -15.65 3.90 16.08
C VAL A 433 -15.34 3.92 17.57
N GLU A 434 -15.95 4.83 18.34
CA GLU A 434 -15.79 4.86 19.80
C GLU A 434 -16.26 3.58 20.48
N LEU A 435 -17.24 2.87 19.91
CA LEU A 435 -17.70 1.57 20.41
C LEU A 435 -16.77 0.41 20.03
N LEU A 436 -15.92 0.60 19.01
CA LEU A 436 -14.99 -0.43 18.50
C LEU A 436 -13.60 -0.35 19.17
N ILE A 437 -13.29 0.74 19.86
CA ILE A 437 -12.05 0.98 20.63
C ILE A 437 -12.31 0.66 22.09
#